data_AF-A0A8J4Q5Z6-F1
#
_entry.id   AF-A0A8J4Q5Z6-F1
#
_cell.length_a   1.000
_cell.length_b   1.000
_cell.length_c   1.000
_cell.angle_alpha   90.00
_cell.angle_beta   90.00
_cell.angle_gamma   90.00
#
_symmetry.space_group_name_H-M   'P 1'
#
loop_
_entity.id
_entity.type
_entity.pdbx_description
1 polymer ?
#
loop_
_entity_poly.entity_id
_entity_poly.type
_entity_poly.pdbx_seq_one_letter_code
_entity_poly.pdbx_strand_id
1 'polypeptide(L)'
;MNRLLNVENQAMYEGTKVHRKEDGRLLLFRPEQNVIRMKFGAERMCMPSPSIDKFVDAVKQTVLANKRRVPPSGKGSLYIRPLLMGSGQILGLGAAPEYTFLVYVSPVGNYFKEG
;
A
#
# COMPACT_ATOMS: atom_id res chain seq x y z
N MET A 1 26.42 3.15 -7.53
CA MET A 1 26.07 2.49 -6.24
C MET A 1 25.05 3.38 -5.53
N ASN A 2 23.75 3.13 -5.73
CA ASN A 2 22.68 3.99 -5.20
C ASN A 2 22.51 3.73 -3.69
N ARG A 3 22.97 4.68 -2.85
CA ARG A 3 22.65 4.72 -1.41
C ARG A 3 21.20 5.18 -1.23
N LEU A 4 20.25 4.29 -1.47
CA LEU A 4 18.81 4.60 -1.37
C LEU A 4 18.28 4.59 0.09
N LEU A 5 19.08 4.14 1.07
CA LEU A 5 18.59 3.80 2.41
C LEU A 5 19.41 4.45 3.55
N ASN A 6 19.82 5.71 3.41
CA ASN A 6 20.47 6.44 4.51
C ASN A 6 19.48 7.07 5.50
N VAL A 7 18.18 6.79 5.38
CA VAL A 7 17.14 7.25 6.31
C VAL A 7 16.54 6.02 6.99
N GLU A 8 17.27 5.46 7.96
CA GLU A 8 17.01 4.12 8.51
C GLU A 8 15.63 3.96 9.17
N ASN A 9 14.87 5.03 9.44
CA ASN A 9 13.67 4.97 10.26
C ASN A 9 12.40 5.67 9.69
N GLN A 10 12.42 6.22 8.47
CA GLN A 10 11.22 6.84 7.88
C GLN A 10 10.56 5.96 6.82
N ALA A 11 9.87 4.91 7.25
CA ALA A 11 9.04 4.10 6.37
C ALA A 11 7.77 3.65 7.08
N MET A 12 6.66 3.59 6.34
CA MET A 12 5.40 3.02 6.83
C MET A 12 4.64 2.37 5.69
N TYR A 13 3.77 1.45 6.06
CA TYR A 13 2.97 0.72 5.10
C TYR A 13 1.53 0.56 5.56
N GLU A 14 0.69 0.28 4.58
CA GLU A 14 -0.70 -0.07 4.77
C GLU A 14 -1.00 -1.46 4.23
N GLY A 15 -2.16 -2.00 4.57
CA GLY A 15 -2.59 -3.31 4.11
C GLY A 15 -4.08 -3.35 3.84
N THR A 16 -4.45 -3.77 2.64
CA THR A 16 -5.84 -4.07 2.28
C THR A 16 -5.89 -5.20 1.27
N LYS A 17 -7.09 -5.67 0.97
CA LYS A 17 -7.34 -6.79 0.06
C LYS A 17 -8.44 -6.42 -0.92
N VAL A 18 -8.31 -6.93 -2.15
CA VAL A 18 -9.41 -6.97 -3.09
C VAL A 18 -9.87 -8.41 -3.30
N HIS A 19 -11.19 -8.59 -3.28
CA HIS A 19 -11.86 -9.87 -3.47
C HIS A 19 -12.68 -9.86 -4.75
N ARG A 20 -12.76 -11.01 -5.42
CA ARG A 20 -13.65 -11.22 -6.56
C ARG A 20 -14.98 -11.81 -6.07
N LYS A 21 -16.10 -11.17 -6.42
CA LYS A 21 -17.44 -11.72 -6.24
C LYS A 21 -17.76 -12.77 -7.30
N GLU A 22 -18.79 -13.57 -7.04
CA GLU A 22 -19.32 -14.56 -8.01
C GLU A 22 -19.73 -13.90 -9.33
N ASP A 23 -20.30 -12.70 -9.28
CA ASP A 23 -20.65 -11.87 -10.44
C ASP A 23 -19.45 -11.20 -11.15
N GLY A 24 -18.22 -11.52 -10.74
CA GLY A 24 -16.99 -10.99 -11.33
C GLY A 24 -16.60 -9.59 -10.88
N ARG A 25 -17.43 -8.88 -10.10
CA ARG A 25 -17.06 -7.57 -9.53
C ARG A 25 -15.91 -7.70 -8.55
N LEU A 26 -15.12 -6.63 -8.46
CA LEU A 26 -14.03 -6.51 -7.51
C LEU A 26 -14.46 -5.66 -6.32
N LEU A 27 -14.24 -6.15 -5.11
CA LEU A 27 -14.54 -5.44 -3.87
C LEU A 27 -13.25 -5.05 -3.17
N LEU A 28 -13.07 -3.74 -2.98
CA LEU A 28 -12.02 -3.16 -2.17
C LEU A 28 -12.66 -2.61 -0.90
N PHE A 29 -12.16 -3.02 0.26
CA PHE A 29 -12.78 -2.64 1.53
C PHE A 29 -12.13 -1.38 2.11
N ARG A 30 -12.92 -0.29 2.16
CA ARG A 30 -12.64 0.98 2.86
C ARG A 30 -11.20 1.51 2.69
N PRO A 31 -10.68 1.67 1.45
CA PRO A 31 -9.31 2.15 1.23
C PRO A 31 -9.07 3.55 1.82
N GLU A 32 -10.12 4.34 2.03
CA GLU A 32 -10.08 5.64 2.69
C GLU A 32 -9.59 5.54 4.13
N GLN A 33 -9.92 4.44 4.83
CA GLN A 33 -9.46 4.23 6.22
C GLN A 33 -7.96 3.90 6.27
N ASN A 34 -7.43 3.23 5.25
CA ASN A 34 -6.01 2.95 5.15
C ASN A 34 -5.21 4.26 5.00
N VAL A 35 -5.64 5.19 4.14
CA VAL A 35 -4.94 6.47 3.97
C VAL A 35 -5.10 7.39 5.18
N ILE A 36 -6.24 7.37 5.87
CA ILE A 36 -6.40 8.10 7.13
C ILE A 36 -5.36 7.64 8.15
N ARG A 37 -5.18 6.32 8.31
CA ARG A 37 -4.15 5.76 9.21
C ARG A 37 -2.73 6.10 8.74
N MET A 38 -2.43 6.00 7.44
CA MET A 38 -1.15 6.42 6.90
C MET A 38 -0.87 7.91 7.17
N LYS A 39 -1.86 8.78 7.03
CA LYS A 39 -1.72 10.23 7.30
C LYS A 39 -1.36 10.50 8.75
N PHE A 40 -2.00 9.83 9.71
CA PHE A 40 -1.64 9.92 11.12
C PHE A 40 -0.21 9.45 11.40
N GLY A 41 0.21 8.33 10.79
CA GLY A 41 1.58 7.84 10.91
C GLY A 41 2.60 8.80 10.30
N ALA A 42 2.30 9.35 9.12
CA ALA A 42 3.16 10.28 8.40
C ALA A 42 3.37 11.56 9.18
N GLU A 43 2.32 12.12 9.80
CA GLU A 43 2.42 13.27 10.69
C GLU A 43 3.36 13.00 11.87
N ARG A 44 3.21 11.84 12.55
CA ARG A 44 4.07 11.45 13.67
C ARG A 44 5.54 11.26 13.26
N MET A 45 5.78 10.86 12.02
CA MET A 45 7.11 10.61 11.47
C MET A 45 7.69 11.81 10.72
N CYS A 46 7.03 12.96 10.69
CA CYS A 46 7.43 14.13 9.90
C CYS A 46 7.60 13.81 8.40
N MET A 47 6.68 13.03 7.84
CA MET A 47 6.64 12.61 6.43
C MET A 47 5.43 13.23 5.71
N PRO A 48 5.55 13.57 4.42
CA PRO A 48 4.40 13.99 3.61
C PRO A 48 3.55 12.77 3.22
N SER A 49 2.27 12.79 3.58
CA SER A 49 1.30 11.76 3.18
C SER A 49 0.61 12.12 1.84
N PRO A 50 0.25 11.14 0.99
CA PRO A 50 -0.63 11.41 -0.14
C PRO A 50 -2.01 11.92 0.32
N SER A 51 -2.70 12.67 -0.55
CA SER A 51 -4.11 12.98 -0.34
C SER A 51 -4.96 11.70 -0.41
N ILE A 52 -6.15 11.74 0.19
CA ILE A 52 -7.09 10.60 0.18
C ILE A 52 -7.35 10.15 -1.26
N ASP A 53 -7.65 11.09 -2.15
CA ASP A 53 -7.96 10.78 -3.55
C ASP A 53 -6.77 10.15 -4.29
N LYS A 54 -5.57 10.69 -4.12
CA LYS A 54 -4.35 10.15 -4.77
C LYS A 54 -4.04 8.73 -4.29
N PHE A 55 -4.20 8.48 -2.98
CA PHE A 55 -4.00 7.15 -2.44
C PHE A 55 -5.04 6.15 -2.97
N VAL A 56 -6.32 6.52 -2.90
CA VAL A 56 -7.42 5.64 -3.32
C VAL A 56 -7.35 5.35 -4.81
N ASP A 57 -7.05 6.36 -5.64
CA ASP A 57 -6.83 6.17 -7.07
C ASP A 57 -5.63 5.26 -7.34
N ALA A 58 -4.46 5.51 -6.74
CA ALA A 58 -3.28 4.67 -6.92
C ALA A 58 -3.55 3.19 -6.56
N VAL A 59 -4.29 2.94 -5.47
CA VAL A 59 -4.72 1.59 -5.09
C VAL A 59 -5.64 0.98 -6.16
N LYS A 60 -6.66 1.72 -6.62
CA LYS A 60 -7.59 1.25 -7.66
C LYS A 60 -6.88 0.95 -8.98
N GLN A 61 -6.03 1.86 -9.46
CA GLN A 61 -5.25 1.68 -10.69
C GLN A 61 -4.35 0.46 -10.61
N THR A 62 -3.66 0.26 -9.48
CA THR A 62 -2.80 -0.90 -9.27
C THR A 62 -3.59 -2.21 -9.31
N VAL A 63 -4.79 -2.24 -8.71
CA VAL A 63 -5.70 -3.38 -8.77
C VAL A 63 -6.17 -3.64 -10.20
N LEU A 64 -6.59 -2.60 -10.93
CA LEU A 64 -7.08 -2.72 -12.30
C LEU A 64 -5.99 -3.22 -13.26
N ALA A 65 -4.78 -2.69 -13.15
CA ALA A 65 -3.61 -3.15 -13.91
C ALA A 65 -3.27 -4.63 -13.62
N ASN A 66 -3.65 -5.13 -12.44
CA ASN A 66 -3.42 -6.51 -12.01
C ASN A 66 -4.70 -7.35 -11.90
N LYS A 67 -5.79 -6.95 -12.57
CA LYS A 67 -7.11 -7.62 -12.46
C LYS A 67 -7.05 -9.13 -12.74
N ARG A 68 -6.17 -9.58 -13.63
CA ARG A 68 -5.94 -11.01 -13.94
C ARG A 68 -5.32 -11.81 -12.78
N ARG A 69 -4.62 -11.14 -11.86
CA ARG A 69 -3.98 -11.73 -10.68
C ARG A 69 -4.94 -11.86 -9.50
N VAL A 70 -6.12 -11.23 -9.55
CA VAL A 70 -7.13 -11.38 -8.48
C VAL A 70 -7.70 -12.79 -8.53
N PRO A 71 -7.54 -13.60 -7.47
CA PRO A 71 -8.03 -14.98 -7.43
C PRO A 71 -9.54 -15.09 -7.75
N PRO A 72 -10.00 -16.26 -8.23
CA PRO A 72 -11.42 -16.56 -8.34
C PRO A 72 -12.15 -16.40 -7.00
N SER A 73 -13.47 -16.21 -7.05
CA SER A 73 -14.28 -16.12 -5.84
C SER A 73 -14.09 -17.35 -4.95
N GLY A 74 -13.97 -17.14 -3.64
CA GLY A 74 -13.72 -18.20 -2.66
C GLY A 74 -12.32 -18.82 -2.67
N LYS A 75 -11.43 -18.49 -3.63
CA LYS A 75 -10.08 -19.09 -3.74
C LYS A 75 -8.95 -18.22 -3.17
N GLY A 76 -9.25 -17.02 -2.70
CA GLY A 76 -8.28 -16.13 -2.10
C GLY A 76 -8.60 -14.65 -2.33
N SER A 77 -7.56 -13.83 -2.26
CA SER A 77 -7.64 -12.38 -2.49
C SER A 77 -6.34 -11.87 -3.11
N LEU A 78 -6.38 -10.68 -3.70
CA LEU A 78 -5.16 -9.96 -4.05
C LEU A 78 -4.86 -8.99 -2.91
N TYR A 79 -3.76 -9.23 -2.20
CA TYR A 79 -3.26 -8.34 -1.16
C TYR A 79 -2.62 -7.11 -1.79
N ILE A 80 -2.89 -5.94 -1.23
CA ILE A 80 -2.44 -4.64 -1.71
C ILE A 80 -1.59 -4.02 -0.61
N ARG A 81 -0.39 -3.56 -0.98
CA ARG A 81 0.59 -2.96 -0.08
C ARG A 81 0.96 -1.56 -0.57
N PRO A 82 0.27 -0.52 -0.06
CA PRO A 82 0.74 0.86 -0.14
C PRO A 82 1.91 1.05 0.83
N LEU A 83 2.95 1.75 0.37
CA LEU A 83 4.20 1.95 1.08
C LEU A 83 4.65 3.40 0.88
N LEU A 84 5.00 4.06 1.98
CA LEU A 84 5.56 5.42 1.99
C LEU A 84 6.94 5.34 2.64
N MET A 85 7.98 5.76 1.92
CA MET A 85 9.37 5.64 2.34
C MET A 85 10.11 6.95 2.11
N GLY A 86 10.88 7.39 3.09
CA GLY A 86 11.88 8.44 2.93
C GLY A 86 13.15 7.88 2.28
N SER A 87 13.77 8.68 1.41
CA SER A 87 15.04 8.36 0.74
C SER A 87 15.90 9.60 0.59
N GLY A 88 17.16 9.40 0.23
CA GLY A 88 18.09 10.47 -0.12
C GLY A 88 19.36 10.52 0.71
N GLN A 89 20.29 11.38 0.30
CA GLN A 89 21.61 11.49 0.91
C GLN A 89 21.56 12.47 2.09
N ILE A 90 21.40 11.92 3.30
CA ILE A 90 21.53 12.68 4.54
C ILE A 90 22.41 11.88 5.51
N LEU A 91 23.29 12.58 6.22
CA LEU A 91 24.13 12.00 7.29
C LEU A 91 23.63 12.39 8.69
N GLY A 92 22.87 13.49 8.79
CA GLY A 92 22.29 13.97 10.04
C GLY A 92 20.95 13.33 10.37
N LEU A 93 20.56 13.39 11.65
CA LEU A 93 19.24 12.97 12.11
C LEU A 93 18.20 14.02 11.69
N GLY A 94 17.23 13.65 10.85
CA GLY A 94 16.20 14.56 10.36
C GLY A 94 15.24 13.90 9.39
N ALA A 95 14.27 14.68 8.90
CA ALA A 95 13.35 14.24 7.85
C ALA A 95 14.13 14.00 6.53
N ALA A 96 13.75 12.95 5.80
CA ALA A 96 14.30 12.64 4.50
C ALA A 96 14.10 13.80 3.52
N PRO A 97 15.07 14.06 2.63
CA PRO A 97 14.91 15.08 1.60
C PRO A 97 13.94 14.66 0.49
N GLU A 98 13.71 13.35 0.32
CA GLU A 98 12.82 12.80 -0.70
C GLU A 98 11.92 11.71 -0.12
N TYR A 99 10.73 11.55 -0.71
CA TYR A 99 9.76 10.54 -0.31
C TYR A 99 9.17 9.84 -1.52
N THR A 100 9.06 8.52 -1.43
CA THR A 100 8.41 7.67 -2.43
C THR A 100 7.15 7.06 -1.85
N PHE A 101 6.01 7.30 -2.51
CA PHE A 101 4.78 6.55 -2.31
C PHE A 101 4.63 5.55 -3.45
N LEU A 102 4.49 4.27 -3.12
CA LEU A 102 4.31 3.18 -4.09
C LEU A 102 3.24 2.21 -3.63
N VAL A 103 2.60 1.53 -4.58
CA VAL A 103 1.62 0.48 -4.31
C VAL A 103 1.99 -0.75 -5.11
N TYR A 104 2.08 -1.90 -4.44
CA TYR A 104 2.26 -3.19 -5.10
C TYR A 104 1.26 -4.21 -4.59
N VAL A 105 1.16 -5.34 -5.29
CA VAL A 105 0.17 -6.37 -5.02
C VAL A 105 0.78 -7.77 -5.03
N SER A 106 0.17 -8.67 -4.27
CA SER A 106 0.53 -10.09 -4.26
C SER A 106 -0.72 -10.96 -4.08
N PRO A 107 -0.95 -11.99 -4.92
CA PRO A 107 -2.06 -12.92 -4.72
C PRO A 107 -1.81 -13.75 -3.47
N VAL A 108 -2.84 -13.90 -2.63
CA VAL A 108 -2.79 -14.70 -1.40
C VAL A 108 -3.96 -15.67 -1.37
N GLY A 109 -3.68 -16.93 -1.06
CA GLY A 109 -4.70 -17.96 -0.84
C GLY A 109 -5.43 -17.80 0.48
N ASN A 110 -6.45 -18.63 0.71
CA ASN A 110 -7.10 -18.71 2.01
C ASN A 110 -6.13 -19.36 3.01
N TYR A 111 -5.95 -18.72 4.17
CA TYR A 111 -5.10 -19.24 5.24
C TYR A 111 -5.74 -20.42 5.99
N PHE A 112 -7.07 -20.50 5.98
CA PHE A 112 -7.84 -21.58 6.61
C PHE A 112 -8.46 -22.45 5.52
N LYS A 113 -8.14 -23.75 5.53
CA LYS A 113 -8.72 -24.75 4.62
C LYS A 113 -10.13 -25.18 5.04
N GLU A 114 -10.43 -25.03 6.31
CA GLU A 114 -11.68 -25.36 6.99
C GLU A 114 -11.94 -24.18 7.93
N GLY A 115 -13.03 -23.46 7.73
CA GLY A 115 -13.53 -22.50 8.71
C GLY A 115 -14.37 -23.25 9.73
#